data_AF-A0A3D1PN01-F1
#
_entry.id   AF-A0A3D1PN01-F1
#
_cell.length_a   1.000
_cell.length_b   1.000
_cell.length_c   1.000
_cell.angle_alpha   90.00
_cell.angle_beta   90.00
_cell.angle_gamma   90.00
#
_symmetry.space_group_name_H-M   'P 1'
#
loop_
_entity.id
_entity.type
_entity.pdbx_description
1 polymer ?
#
loop_
_entity_poly.entity_id
_entity_poly.type
_entity_poly.pdbx_seq_one_letter_code
_entity_poly.pdbx_strand_id
1 'polypeptide(L)'
;MELEQARKRAAELRAVIEKNNRLYYDQDAPELEDYEYDQLTRELKTIEAQFPQLVTPDSPTQHVGGTPSGKFSKVAHAVKMESLQDAFSLDELREFDQRVREAGVTPEYVVEIKIDGLSVSLEYRNGRLTRGSTRGDGLVGEDVTENLA
;
A
#
# COMPACT_ATOMS: atom_id res chain seq x y z
N MET A 1 3.93 0.46 26.68
CA MET A 1 2.46 0.56 26.56
C MET A 1 1.87 -0.70 27.15
N GLU A 2 0.81 -0.61 27.96
CA GLU A 2 0.13 -1.80 28.52
C GLU A 2 -0.82 -2.44 27.50
N LEU A 3 -1.10 -3.75 27.61
CA LEU A 3 -1.91 -4.49 26.62
C LEU A 3 -3.31 -3.89 26.42
N GLU A 4 -3.98 -3.45 27.48
CA GLU A 4 -5.32 -2.83 27.35
C GLU A 4 -5.25 -1.45 26.68
N GLN A 5 -4.19 -0.68 26.92
CA GLN A 5 -3.96 0.59 26.20
C GLN A 5 -3.67 0.32 24.72
N ALA A 6 -2.86 -0.70 24.43
CA ALA A 6 -2.54 -1.16 23.07
C ALA A 6 -3.79 -1.59 22.31
N ARG A 7 -4.67 -2.37 22.96
CA ARG A 7 -5.94 -2.82 22.38
C ARG A 7 -6.84 -1.63 22.04
N LYS A 8 -6.99 -0.67 22.95
CA LYS A 8 -7.81 0.52 22.70
C LYS A 8 -7.25 1.34 21.54
N ARG A 9 -5.94 1.60 21.54
CA ARG A 9 -5.29 2.38 20.48
C ARG A 9 -5.34 1.68 19.13
N ALA A 10 -5.12 0.37 19.08
CA ALA A 10 -5.24 -0.42 17.85
C ALA A 10 -6.67 -0.35 17.28
N ALA A 11 -7.69 -0.46 18.12
CA ALA A 11 -9.08 -0.34 17.68
C ALA A 11 -9.41 1.05 17.10
N GLU A 12 -8.91 2.11 17.74
CA GLU A 12 -9.04 3.49 17.23
C GLU A 12 -8.34 3.67 15.87
N LEU A 13 -7.09 3.21 15.76
CA LEU A 13 -6.32 3.29 14.53
C LEU A 13 -7.00 2.53 13.39
N ARG A 14 -7.49 1.31 13.63
CA ARG A 14 -8.24 0.54 12.62
C ARG A 14 -9.45 1.30 12.12
N ALA A 15 -10.26 1.88 13.01
CA ALA A 15 -11.45 2.62 12.63
C ALA A 15 -11.12 3.86 11.78
N VAL A 16 -10.08 4.60 12.14
CA VAL A 16 -9.64 5.79 11.40
C VAL A 16 -9.06 5.40 10.04
N ILE A 17 -8.19 4.40 9.99
CA ILE A 17 -7.56 3.94 8.74
C ILE A 17 -8.63 3.40 7.78
N GLU A 18 -9.57 2.58 8.26
CA GLU A 18 -10.66 2.04 7.43
C GLU A 18 -11.60 3.13 6.90
N LYS A 19 -11.93 4.14 7.74
CA LYS A 19 -12.69 5.30 7.28
C LYS A 19 -11.96 5.99 6.11
N ASN A 20 -10.67 6.23 6.27
CA ASN A 20 -9.87 6.93 5.26
C ASN A 20 -9.62 6.09 4.01
N ASN A 21 -9.46 4.77 4.13
CA ASN A 21 -9.45 3.86 2.99
C ASN A 21 -10.73 4.01 2.17
N ARG A 22 -11.89 4.01 2.82
CA ARG A 22 -13.18 4.19 2.13
C ARG A 22 -13.30 5.58 1.47
N LEU A 23 -12.83 6.62 2.14
CA LEU A 23 -12.85 7.98 1.60
C LEU A 23 -11.95 8.11 0.36
N TYR A 24 -10.75 7.55 0.43
CA TYR A 24 -9.77 7.58 -0.66
C TYR A 24 -10.20 6.69 -1.83
N TYR A 25 -10.51 5.41 -1.59
CA TYR A 25 -10.74 4.45 -2.67
C TYR A 25 -12.18 4.43 -3.20
N ASP A 26 -13.18 4.63 -2.35
CA ASP A 26 -14.59 4.43 -2.75
C ASP A 26 -15.33 5.74 -3.02
N GLN A 27 -14.91 6.84 -2.37
CA GLN A 27 -15.63 8.12 -2.41
C GLN A 27 -14.88 9.25 -3.12
N ASP A 28 -13.60 9.04 -3.48
CA ASP A 28 -12.73 10.05 -4.09
C ASP A 28 -12.74 11.38 -3.30
N ALA A 29 -12.73 11.26 -1.98
CA ALA A 29 -12.86 12.38 -1.03
C ALA A 29 -11.88 12.25 0.15
N PRO A 30 -10.56 12.18 -0.10
CA PRO A 30 -9.57 12.03 0.96
C PRO A 30 -9.63 13.19 1.96
N GLU A 31 -9.67 12.85 3.26
CA GLU A 31 -9.64 13.81 4.37
C GLU A 31 -8.25 13.94 5.00
N LEU A 32 -7.39 12.93 4.83
CA LEU A 32 -6.02 12.90 5.33
C LEU A 32 -5.04 13.06 4.18
N GLU A 33 -3.95 13.76 4.45
CA GLU A 33 -2.76 13.72 3.61
C GLU A 33 -2.08 12.35 3.72
N ASP A 34 -1.40 11.91 2.66
CA ASP A 34 -0.69 10.62 2.60
C ASP A 34 0.24 10.40 3.81
N TYR A 35 0.98 11.44 4.20
CA TYR A 35 1.91 11.35 5.32
C TYR A 35 1.21 11.07 6.66
N GLU A 36 -0.02 11.58 6.85
CA GLU A 36 -0.80 11.36 8.07
C GLU A 36 -1.33 9.93 8.10
N TYR A 37 -1.83 9.47 6.95
CA TYR A 37 -2.28 8.09 6.77
C TYR A 37 -1.14 7.10 7.05
N ASP A 38 0.05 7.36 6.49
CA ASP A 38 1.22 6.51 6.65
C ASP A 38 1.69 6.45 8.11
N GLN A 39 1.66 7.58 8.82
CA GLN A 39 1.98 7.62 10.24
C GLN A 39 1.01 6.77 11.08
N LEU A 40 -0.30 6.88 10.84
CA LEU A 40 -1.30 6.08 11.54
C LEU A 40 -1.12 4.58 11.26
N THR A 41 -0.86 4.24 10.00
CA THR A 41 -0.64 2.84 9.58
C THR A 41 0.65 2.27 10.18
N ARG A 42 1.72 3.06 10.22
CA ARG A 42 2.99 2.69 10.86
C ARG A 42 2.83 2.49 12.37
N GLU A 43 2.06 3.35 13.03
CA GLU A 43 1.73 3.19 14.44
C GLU A 43 0.99 1.86 14.68
N LEU A 44 -0.04 1.57 13.89
CA LEU A 44 -0.80 0.31 14.01
C LEU A 44 0.09 -0.92 13.80
N LYS A 45 0.94 -0.92 12.76
CA LYS A 45 1.93 -1.99 12.51
C LYS A 45 2.88 -2.17 13.70
N THR A 46 3.32 -1.07 14.32
CA THR A 46 4.21 -1.11 15.48
C THR A 46 3.52 -1.75 16.69
N ILE A 47 2.25 -1.40 16.93
CA ILE A 47 1.44 -1.99 18.01
C ILE A 47 1.23 -3.49 17.76
N GLU A 48 0.87 -3.87 16.54
CA GLU A 48 0.64 -5.27 16.16
C GLU A 48 1.91 -6.13 16.24
N ALA A 49 3.08 -5.55 15.91
CA ALA A 49 4.36 -6.21 16.08
C ALA A 49 4.73 -6.43 17.56
N GLN A 50 4.39 -5.47 18.43
CA GLN A 50 4.62 -5.58 19.88
C GLN A 50 3.62 -6.52 20.57
N PHE A 51 2.39 -6.60 20.06
CA PHE A 51 1.31 -7.41 20.62
C PHE A 51 0.66 -8.28 19.54
N PRO A 52 1.28 -9.40 19.13
CA PRO A 52 0.80 -10.24 18.04
C PRO A 52 -0.63 -10.76 18.23
N GLN A 53 -1.08 -10.93 19.48
CA GLN A 53 -2.45 -11.32 19.82
C GLN A 53 -3.51 -10.28 19.46
N LEU A 54 -3.12 -9.05 19.10
CA LEU A 54 -4.03 -8.01 18.64
C LEU A 54 -4.26 -8.06 17.13
N VAL A 55 -3.44 -8.78 16.35
CA VAL A 55 -3.60 -8.90 14.89
C VAL A 55 -4.90 -9.61 14.56
N THR A 56 -5.70 -9.02 13.68
CA THR A 56 -6.96 -9.61 13.21
C THR A 56 -6.95 -9.73 11.68
N PRO A 57 -7.63 -10.74 11.09
CA PRO A 57 -7.65 -10.93 9.64
C PRO A 57 -8.25 -9.77 8.84
N ASP A 58 -9.08 -8.96 9.49
CA ASP A 58 -9.74 -7.76 8.97
C ASP A 58 -8.95 -6.46 9.27
N SER A 59 -7.77 -6.54 9.87
CA SER A 59 -6.95 -5.36 10.11
C SER A 59 -6.49 -4.76 8.78
N PRO A 60 -6.53 -3.42 8.61
CA PRO A 60 -6.03 -2.74 7.41
C PRO A 60 -4.53 -2.97 7.18
N THR A 61 -3.79 -3.49 8.14
CA THR A 61 -2.39 -3.90 7.95
C THR A 61 -2.24 -5.21 7.17
N GLN A 62 -3.32 -5.99 7.04
CA GLN A 62 -3.34 -7.28 6.34
C GLN A 62 -3.69 -7.15 4.86
N HIS A 63 -4.28 -6.03 4.45
CA HIS A 63 -4.74 -5.79 3.08
C HIS A 63 -4.18 -4.47 2.58
N VAL A 64 -4.06 -4.33 1.25
CA VAL A 64 -3.65 -3.07 0.62
C VAL A 64 -4.71 -2.70 -0.41
N GLY A 65 -5.12 -1.43 -0.48
CA GLY A 65 -6.08 -0.96 -1.48
C GLY A 65 -7.54 -0.88 -0.98
N GLY A 66 -8.45 -0.52 -1.89
CA GLY A 66 -9.89 -0.35 -1.64
C GLY A 66 -10.76 -1.55 -2.02
N THR A 67 -12.09 -1.38 -1.86
CA THR A 67 -13.06 -2.41 -2.23
C THR A 67 -13.27 -2.42 -3.74
N PRO A 68 -13.16 -3.57 -4.45
CA PRO A 68 -13.47 -3.63 -5.87
C PRO A 68 -14.92 -3.18 -6.10
N SER A 69 -15.13 -2.22 -6.99
CA SER A 69 -16.43 -1.59 -7.27
C SER A 69 -17.49 -2.57 -7.78
N GLY A 70 -17.09 -3.78 -8.16
CA GLY A 70 -17.93 -4.82 -8.76
C GLY A 70 -18.42 -4.48 -10.18
N LYS A 71 -18.13 -3.27 -10.68
CA LYS A 71 -18.49 -2.81 -12.03
C LYS A 71 -17.51 -3.28 -13.09
N PHE A 72 -16.25 -3.48 -12.72
CA PHE A 72 -15.18 -3.88 -13.61
C PHE A 72 -14.83 -5.36 -13.43
N SER A 73 -14.44 -6.04 -14.51
CA SER A 73 -13.98 -7.43 -14.40
C SER A 73 -12.67 -7.50 -13.64
N LYS A 74 -12.55 -8.48 -12.74
CA LYS A 74 -11.31 -8.73 -12.01
C LYS A 74 -10.21 -9.20 -12.95
N VAL A 75 -9.00 -8.68 -12.75
CA VAL A 75 -7.80 -9.05 -13.50
C VAL A 75 -6.77 -9.57 -12.52
N ALA A 76 -6.42 -10.85 -12.62
CA ALA A 76 -5.28 -11.39 -11.89
C ALA A 76 -3.99 -10.90 -12.55
N HIS A 77 -3.11 -10.30 -11.75
CA HIS A 77 -1.81 -9.85 -12.20
C HIS A 77 -0.87 -11.04 -12.38
N ALA A 78 -0.20 -11.12 -13.54
CA ALA A 78 0.76 -12.19 -13.82
C ALA A 78 2.00 -12.10 -12.91
N VAL A 79 2.36 -10.88 -12.50
CA VAL A 79 3.40 -10.58 -11.52
C VAL A 79 2.78 -9.69 -10.47
N LYS A 80 2.99 -10.01 -9.19
CA LYS A 80 2.46 -9.22 -8.07
C LYS A 80 2.99 -7.78 -8.14
N MET A 81 2.09 -6.81 -8.03
CA MET A 81 2.43 -5.39 -7.93
C MET A 81 2.80 -5.05 -6.48
N GLU A 82 4.09 -5.18 -6.17
CA GLU A 82 4.63 -4.97 -4.82
C GLU A 82 4.49 -3.53 -4.34
N SER A 83 4.44 -3.37 -3.02
CA SER A 83 4.63 -2.08 -2.34
C SER A 83 6.11 -1.89 -2.00
N LEU A 84 6.54 -0.64 -1.94
CA LEU A 84 7.86 -0.28 -1.43
C LEU A 84 7.81 -0.08 0.10
N GLN A 85 8.96 -0.19 0.74
CA GLN A 85 9.13 0.24 2.13
C GLN A 85 9.37 1.74 2.16
N ASP A 86 8.74 2.41 3.11
CA ASP A 86 8.92 3.85 3.31
C ASP A 86 10.11 4.15 4.20
N ALA A 87 10.75 5.30 3.97
CA ALA A 87 11.77 5.87 4.82
C ALA A 87 11.44 7.34 5.09
N PHE A 88 11.35 7.72 6.36
CA PHE A 88 10.91 9.05 6.81
C PHE A 88 12.06 9.87 7.40
N SER A 89 13.27 9.31 7.43
CA SER A 89 14.47 10.01 7.90
C SER A 89 15.69 9.63 7.09
N LEU A 90 16.71 10.49 7.14
CA LEU A 90 18.01 10.19 6.53
C LEU A 90 18.69 8.98 7.16
N ASP A 91 18.43 8.69 8.44
CA ASP A 91 19.00 7.53 9.11
C ASP A 91 18.34 6.23 8.63
N GLU A 92 17.02 6.21 8.48
CA GLU A 92 16.30 5.06 7.87
C GLU A 92 16.79 4.79 6.43
N LEU A 93 17.10 5.85 5.66
CA LEU A 93 17.66 5.70 4.32
C LEU A 93 19.09 5.16 4.34
N ARG A 94 19.92 5.56 5.31
CA ARG A 94 21.28 5.01 5.50
C ARG A 94 21.24 3.54 5.90
N GLU A 95 20.30 3.16 6.76
CA GLU A 95 20.09 1.76 7.13
C GLU A 95 19.68 0.91 5.93
N PHE A 96 18.83 1.43 5.04
CA PHE A 96 18.52 0.79 3.77
C PHE A 96 19.79 0.58 2.92
N ASP A 97 20.61 1.61 2.71
CA ASP A 97 21.87 1.50 1.95
C ASP A 97 22.85 0.50 2.59
N GLN A 98 22.95 0.49 3.92
CA GLN A 98 23.75 -0.48 4.65
C GLN A 98 23.29 -1.92 4.36
N ARG A 99 21.99 -2.21 4.45
CA ARG A 99 21.44 -3.55 4.15
C ARG A 99 21.76 -3.99 2.73
N VAL A 100 21.70 -3.08 1.75
CA VAL A 100 22.05 -3.37 0.35
C VAL A 100 23.54 -3.72 0.22
N ARG A 101 24.43 -2.97 0.89
CA ARG A 101 25.87 -3.24 0.87
C ARG A 101 26.25 -4.54 1.57
N GLU A 102 25.60 -4.84 2.71
CA GLU A 102 25.79 -6.09 3.45
C GLU A 102 25.36 -7.32 2.65
N ALA A 103 24.42 -7.15 1.71
CA ALA A 103 24.07 -8.19 0.73
C ALA A 103 25.15 -8.40 -0.35
N GLY A 104 26.29 -7.70 -0.29
CA GLY A 104 27.43 -7.84 -1.20
C GLY A 104 27.32 -7.00 -2.48
N VAL A 105 26.39 -6.05 -2.54
CA VAL A 105 26.18 -5.16 -3.69
C VAL A 105 26.95 -3.85 -3.47
N THR A 106 27.57 -3.31 -4.52
CA THR A 106 28.02 -1.91 -4.54
C THR A 106 27.00 -1.11 -5.34
N PRO A 107 26.04 -0.44 -4.69
CA PRO A 107 24.87 0.08 -5.38
C PRO A 107 25.15 1.40 -6.09
N GLU A 108 24.51 1.55 -7.26
CA GLU A 108 24.18 2.83 -7.88
C GLU A 108 22.65 2.95 -7.83
N TYR A 109 22.14 4.09 -7.33
CA TYR A 109 20.71 4.28 -7.13
C TYR A 109 20.11 5.16 -8.23
N VAL A 110 18.96 4.74 -8.74
CA VAL A 110 18.07 5.61 -9.53
C VAL A 110 17.06 6.22 -8.57
N VAL A 111 16.90 7.54 -8.63
CA VAL A 111 15.97 8.28 -7.78
C VAL A 111 14.91 8.91 -8.68
N GLU A 112 13.65 8.59 -8.40
CA GLU A 112 12.49 9.06 -9.12
C GLU A 112 11.52 9.76 -8.16
N ILE A 113 10.71 10.68 -8.68
CA ILE A 113 9.64 11.31 -7.89
C ILE A 113 8.54 10.28 -7.68
N LYS A 114 8.14 10.05 -6.42
CA LYS A 114 6.93 9.27 -6.10
C LYS A 114 5.71 10.06 -6.57
N ILE A 115 5.13 9.64 -7.69
CA ILE A 115 3.86 10.19 -8.16
C ILE A 115 2.76 9.69 -7.23
N ASP A 116 2.02 10.61 -6.65
CA ASP A 116 0.83 10.31 -5.88
C ASP A 116 -0.36 10.17 -6.83
N GLY A 117 -0.89 8.95 -6.94
CA GLY A 117 -1.93 8.60 -7.89
C GLY A 117 -2.22 7.11 -7.88
N LEU A 118 -3.06 6.68 -8.82
CA LEU A 118 -3.47 5.28 -8.92
C LEU A 118 -2.45 4.46 -9.73
N SER A 119 -1.92 3.40 -9.10
CA SER A 119 -1.07 2.44 -9.80
C SER A 119 -1.86 1.63 -10.82
N VAL A 120 -1.34 1.53 -12.03
CA VAL A 120 -1.92 0.76 -13.15
C VAL A 120 -0.90 -0.19 -13.77
N SER A 121 -1.38 -1.30 -14.32
CA SER A 121 -0.61 -2.26 -15.11
C SER A 121 -1.09 -2.23 -16.56
N LEU A 122 -0.17 -2.13 -17.52
CA LEU A 122 -0.47 -2.06 -18.94
C LEU A 122 0.17 -3.24 -19.68
N GLU A 123 -0.65 -4.06 -20.31
CA GLU A 123 -0.21 -5.22 -21.09
C GLU A 123 -0.24 -4.92 -22.57
N TYR A 124 0.91 -5.05 -23.21
CA TYR A 124 1.07 -4.85 -24.65
C TYR A 124 1.35 -6.18 -25.36
N ARG A 125 0.74 -6.37 -26.53
CA ARG A 125 1.08 -7.45 -27.48
C ARG A 125 1.39 -6.85 -28.83
N ASN A 126 2.56 -7.19 -29.39
CA ASN A 126 3.03 -6.66 -30.67
C ASN A 126 2.97 -5.12 -30.73
N GLY A 127 3.33 -4.44 -29.63
CA GLY A 127 3.31 -2.98 -29.52
C GLY A 127 1.92 -2.35 -29.37
N ARG A 128 0.84 -3.14 -29.27
CA ARG A 128 -0.53 -2.63 -29.07
C ARG A 128 -0.99 -2.89 -27.64
N LEU A 129 -1.60 -1.90 -27.01
CA LEU A 129 -2.25 -2.06 -25.71
C LEU A 129 -3.36 -3.10 -25.86
N THR A 130 -3.35 -4.11 -25.00
CA THR A 130 -4.34 -5.19 -24.97
C THR A 130 -5.15 -5.23 -23.69
N ARG A 131 -4.59 -4.74 -22.58
CA ARG A 131 -5.29 -4.63 -21.30
C ARG A 131 -4.63 -3.58 -20.42
N GLY A 132 -5.45 -2.77 -19.76
CA GLY A 132 -5.05 -1.92 -18.65
C GLY A 132 -5.82 -2.31 -17.40
N SER A 133 -5.13 -2.50 -16.28
CA SER A 133 -5.77 -2.87 -15.02
C SER A 133 -5.28 -2.00 -13.86
N THR A 134 -6.15 -1.77 -12.89
CA THR A 134 -5.78 -1.12 -11.63
C THR A 134 -4.90 -2.05 -10.80
N ARG A 135 -4.18 -1.52 -9.82
CA ARG A 135 -3.40 -2.34 -8.88
C ARG A 135 -4.29 -3.27 -8.03
N GLY A 136 -5.40 -2.76 -7.50
CA GLY A 136 -6.21 -3.47 -6.50
C GLY A 136 -5.37 -3.83 -5.26
N ASP A 137 -5.40 -5.11 -4.86
CA ASP A 137 -4.62 -5.64 -3.72
C ASP A 137 -3.17 -6.02 -4.08
N GLY A 138 -2.77 -5.77 -5.33
CA GLY A 138 -1.46 -6.12 -5.89
C GLY A 138 -1.42 -7.52 -6.52
N LEU A 139 -2.37 -8.40 -6.24
CA LEU A 139 -2.56 -9.70 -6.91
C LEU A 139 -3.72 -9.66 -7.90
N VAL A 140 -4.80 -8.95 -7.56
CA VAL A 140 -6.01 -8.82 -8.36
C VAL A 140 -6.42 -7.35 -8.43
N GLY A 141 -6.48 -6.84 -9.65
CA GLY A 141 -7.00 -5.52 -9.99
C GLY A 141 -8.35 -5.57 -10.69
N GLU A 142 -8.74 -4.44 -11.26
CA GLU A 142 -9.92 -4.26 -12.09
C GLU A 142 -9.52 -3.88 -13.51
N ASP A 143 -10.20 -4.44 -14.52
CA ASP A 143 -10.00 -4.07 -15.93
C ASP A 143 -10.55 -2.68 -16.19
N VAL A 144 -9.66 -1.76 -16.55
CA VAL A 144 -9.96 -0.36 -16.87
C VAL A 144 -9.43 0.02 -18.25
N THR A 145 -9.29 -0.97 -19.15
CA THR A 145 -8.71 -0.78 -20.49
C THR A 145 -9.42 0.32 -21.27
N GLU A 146 -10.75 0.34 -21.26
CA GLU A 146 -11.58 1.34 -21.97
C GLU A 146 -11.40 2.76 -21.42
N ASN A 147 -10.99 2.91 -20.17
CA ASN A 147 -10.76 4.24 -19.56
C ASN A 147 -9.36 4.79 -19.90
N LEU A 148 -8.43 3.93 -20.32
CA LEU A 148 -7.03 4.26 -20.57
C LEU A 148 -6.69 4.38 -22.06
N ALA A 149 -7.63 4.01 -22.94
CA ALA A 149 -7.47 3.96 -24.40
C ALA A 149 -7.92 5.24 -25.10
#